data_AF-A0A2V7JUP2-F1
#
_entry.id   AF-A0A2V7JUP2-F1
#
_cell.length_a   1.000
_cell.length_b   1.000
_cell.length_c   1.000
_cell.angle_alpha   90.00
_cell.angle_beta   90.00
_cell.angle_gamma   90.00
#
_symmetry.space_group_name_H-M   'P 1'
#
loop_
_entity.id
_entity.type
_entity.pdbx_description
1 polymer ?
#
loop_
_entity_poly.entity_id
_entity_poly.type
_entity_poly.pdbx_seq_one_letter_code
_entity_poly.pdbx_strand_id
1 'polypeptide(L)'
;MEAARGDTAVANGMTRLLANTSGRARDCLLSEMGKVAARSSCSSPWSPSLDLQANIRPAAFGLDRRLTISVIALNTLTGLDQLLHGSNNLHGWGQPSFPDRTLLYVRGFDPTTNTYQYQVNEHFGATNGTRNAFRVPFQLAIQGRLTLGTDPARQQFNNVIGRGAGGRLNPEALKARMTRLVPNAFLDIIAVNDSAKLELTPDQITRLQTAGDAFKLKSDSLIDKVANILGDSTQKNPDPMTIFAKLQPSMTEGRKLATQAITDAKAILTPAQWAKVPDSIKTPGLRREGGGEGRFDRGGPGN
;
A
#
# COMPACT_ATOMS: atom_id res chain seq x y z
N MET A 1 -31.69 38.14 -16.25
CA MET A 1 -32.30 38.04 -17.60
C MET A 1 -33.21 39.25 -17.82
N GLU A 2 -32.67 40.46 -17.90
CA GLU A 2 -33.47 41.67 -18.18
C GLU A 2 -33.55 42.00 -19.68
N ALA A 3 -32.63 41.47 -20.50
CA ALA A 3 -32.63 41.66 -21.95
C ALA A 3 -33.65 40.78 -22.73
N ALA A 4 -34.40 39.89 -22.06
CA ALA A 4 -35.34 38.96 -22.70
C ALA A 4 -36.82 39.39 -22.57
N ARG A 5 -37.14 40.49 -21.89
CA ARG A 5 -38.50 41.03 -21.82
C ARG A 5 -38.85 41.75 -23.12
N GLY A 6 -39.11 41.00 -24.18
CA GLY A 6 -39.60 41.56 -25.44
C GLY A 6 -39.35 40.70 -26.68
N ASP A 7 -38.38 39.79 -26.65
CA ASP A 7 -38.06 38.95 -27.80
C ASP A 7 -38.94 37.68 -27.83
N THR A 8 -40.00 37.73 -28.64
CA THR A 8 -40.92 36.61 -28.83
C THR A 8 -40.22 35.35 -29.36
N ALA A 9 -39.10 35.49 -30.10
CA ALA A 9 -38.35 34.34 -30.60
C ALA A 9 -37.63 33.61 -29.47
N VAL A 10 -37.03 34.34 -28.52
CA VAL A 10 -36.41 33.76 -27.32
C VAL A 10 -37.47 33.13 -26.43
N ALA A 11 -38.61 33.79 -26.21
CA ALA A 11 -39.70 33.24 -25.40
C ALA A 11 -40.21 31.91 -25.99
N ASN A 12 -40.50 31.87 -27.29
CA ASN A 12 -40.95 30.66 -27.97
C ASN A 12 -39.88 29.56 -27.96
N GLY A 13 -38.59 29.93 -28.11
CA GLY A 13 -37.47 29.00 -28.00
C GLY A 13 -37.34 28.39 -26.61
N MET A 14 -37.50 29.20 -25.54
CA MET A 14 -37.47 28.72 -24.17
C MET A 14 -38.63 27.77 -23.88
N THR A 15 -39.83 28.04 -24.38
CA THR A 15 -40.98 27.13 -24.26
C THR A 15 -40.70 25.77 -24.91
N ARG A 16 -40.12 25.76 -26.12
CA ARG A 16 -39.74 24.51 -26.81
C ARG A 16 -38.62 23.77 -26.10
N LEU A 17 -37.61 24.48 -25.58
CA LEU A 17 -36.54 23.88 -24.79
C LEU A 17 -37.10 23.23 -23.52
N LEU A 18 -37.91 23.95 -22.75
CA LEU A 18 -38.51 23.41 -21.52
C LEU A 18 -39.41 22.20 -21.81
N ALA A 19 -40.10 22.16 -22.94
CA ALA A 19 -40.91 21.01 -23.34
C ALA A 19 -40.06 19.75 -23.63
N ASN A 20 -38.89 19.91 -24.27
CA ASN A 20 -38.13 18.79 -24.84
C ASN A 20 -36.80 18.45 -24.14
N THR A 21 -36.31 19.28 -23.21
CA THR A 21 -35.03 19.03 -22.52
C THR A 21 -35.13 17.95 -21.43
N SER A 22 -33.99 17.53 -20.88
CA SER A 22 -33.93 16.57 -19.77
C SER A 22 -34.57 17.15 -18.50
N GLY A 23 -35.17 16.30 -17.66
CA GLY A 23 -35.80 16.75 -16.41
C GLY A 23 -34.87 17.58 -15.54
N ARG A 24 -33.61 17.15 -15.37
CA ARG A 24 -32.59 17.88 -14.60
C ARG A 24 -32.26 19.25 -15.19
N ALA A 25 -32.20 19.38 -16.52
CA ALA A 25 -31.96 20.66 -17.17
C ALA A 25 -33.17 21.59 -17.04
N ARG A 26 -34.39 21.06 -17.17
CA ARG A 26 -35.64 21.80 -16.93
C ARG A 26 -35.69 22.32 -15.50
N ASP A 27 -35.42 21.48 -14.51
CA ASP A 27 -35.44 21.86 -13.10
C ASP A 27 -34.42 22.97 -12.82
N CYS A 28 -33.21 22.90 -13.41
CA CYS A 28 -32.23 23.96 -13.29
C CYS A 28 -32.70 25.28 -13.95
N LEU A 29 -33.27 25.22 -15.16
CA LEU A 29 -33.75 26.42 -15.85
C LEU A 29 -34.90 27.09 -15.08
N LEU A 30 -35.79 26.28 -14.50
CA LEU A 30 -36.88 26.79 -13.66
C LEU A 30 -36.37 27.36 -12.34
N SER A 31 -35.36 26.74 -11.71
CA SER A 31 -34.78 27.25 -10.47
C SER A 31 -34.08 28.60 -10.66
N GLU A 32 -33.48 28.82 -11.84
CA GLU A 32 -32.75 30.05 -12.20
C GLU A 32 -33.61 31.10 -12.91
N MET A 33 -34.90 30.82 -13.12
CA MET A 33 -35.81 31.73 -13.81
C MET A 33 -36.00 33.03 -12.98
N GLY A 34 -35.89 34.17 -13.66
CA GLY A 34 -36.12 35.49 -13.04
C GLY A 34 -34.99 36.01 -12.16
N LYS A 35 -33.87 35.27 -12.02
CA LYS A 35 -32.67 35.72 -11.29
C LYS A 35 -31.40 35.52 -12.11
N VAL A 36 -30.28 36.04 -11.63
CA VAL A 36 -28.97 35.77 -12.23
C VAL A 36 -28.50 34.39 -11.76
N ALA A 37 -28.16 33.52 -12.71
CA ALA A 37 -27.74 32.17 -12.40
C ALA A 37 -26.48 32.14 -11.51
N ALA A 38 -26.52 31.39 -10.41
CA ALA A 38 -25.35 31.21 -9.56
C ALA A 38 -24.27 30.36 -10.25
N ARG A 39 -23.01 30.49 -9.80
CA ARG A 39 -21.93 29.62 -10.31
C ARG A 39 -22.26 28.16 -10.03
N SER A 40 -22.12 27.32 -11.06
CA SER A 40 -22.42 25.87 -10.98
C SER A 40 -23.86 25.55 -10.54
N SER A 41 -24.83 26.45 -10.79
CA SER A 41 -26.25 26.22 -10.49
C SER A 41 -26.83 25.01 -11.23
N CYS A 42 -26.36 24.75 -12.46
CA CYS A 42 -26.65 23.53 -13.20
C CYS A 42 -25.49 22.55 -13.13
N SER A 43 -25.80 21.27 -12.93
CA SER A 43 -24.83 20.16 -12.96
C SER A 43 -25.31 19.07 -13.90
N SER A 44 -24.36 18.42 -14.58
CA SER A 44 -24.62 17.25 -15.40
C SER A 44 -25.11 16.06 -14.55
N PRO A 45 -25.74 15.05 -15.17
CA PRO A 45 -25.98 13.78 -14.49
C PRO A 45 -24.67 13.12 -14.03
N TRP A 46 -24.79 12.18 -13.10
CA TRP A 46 -23.70 11.28 -12.76
C TRP A 46 -23.38 10.36 -13.95
N SER A 47 -22.10 10.06 -14.16
CA SER A 47 -21.65 9.07 -15.12
C SER A 47 -20.88 7.98 -14.38
N PRO A 48 -21.35 6.72 -14.37
CA PRO A 48 -20.62 5.65 -13.70
C PRO A 48 -19.54 5.06 -14.58
N SER A 49 -18.50 4.53 -13.95
CA SER A 49 -17.47 3.70 -14.58
C SER A 49 -17.15 2.50 -13.69
N LEU A 50 -16.79 1.37 -14.30
CA LEU A 50 -16.32 0.17 -13.60
C LEU A 50 -15.18 -0.46 -14.40
N ASP A 51 -14.05 -0.64 -13.75
CA ASP A 51 -12.90 -1.37 -14.28
C ASP A 51 -12.57 -2.53 -13.35
N LEU A 52 -12.20 -3.67 -13.92
CA LEU A 52 -11.84 -4.87 -13.17
C LEU A 52 -10.40 -5.28 -13.50
N GLN A 53 -9.66 -5.73 -12.49
CA GLN A 53 -8.31 -6.28 -12.67
C GLN A 53 -8.15 -7.56 -11.88
N ALA A 54 -7.70 -8.62 -12.56
CA ALA A 54 -7.33 -9.89 -11.96
C ALA A 54 -5.84 -10.14 -12.16
N ASN A 55 -5.14 -10.53 -11.08
CA ASN A 55 -3.71 -10.85 -11.10
C ASN A 55 -3.49 -12.31 -10.74
N ILE A 56 -2.97 -13.08 -11.69
CA ILE A 56 -2.80 -14.53 -11.59
C ILE A 56 -1.29 -14.82 -11.59
N ARG A 57 -0.83 -15.63 -10.63
CA ARG A 57 0.55 -16.10 -10.54
C ARG A 57 0.57 -17.62 -10.63
N PRO A 58 0.62 -18.21 -11.84
CA PRO A 58 0.60 -19.65 -11.98
C PRO A 58 1.82 -20.28 -11.29
N ALA A 59 1.58 -21.34 -10.51
CA ALA A 59 2.63 -22.20 -9.98
C ALA A 59 3.01 -23.34 -10.95
N ALA A 60 2.25 -23.50 -12.04
CA ALA A 60 2.53 -24.46 -13.10
C ALA A 60 3.76 -24.05 -13.94
N PHE A 61 4.29 -25.01 -14.71
CA PHE A 61 5.41 -24.83 -15.65
C PHE A 61 6.78 -24.55 -15.03
N GLY A 62 6.98 -24.81 -13.73
CA GLY A 62 8.28 -24.64 -13.08
C GLY A 62 8.73 -23.18 -12.97
N LEU A 63 7.82 -22.22 -13.17
CA LEU A 63 8.13 -20.79 -13.13
C LEU A 63 8.09 -20.22 -11.70
N ASP A 64 7.92 -21.02 -10.65
CA ASP A 64 8.00 -20.62 -9.23
C ASP A 64 7.26 -19.28 -8.91
N ARG A 65 6.07 -19.05 -9.51
CA ARG A 65 5.29 -17.79 -9.37
C ARG A 65 5.99 -16.51 -9.89
N ARG A 66 7.03 -16.65 -10.71
CA ARG A 66 7.79 -15.56 -11.36
C ARG A 66 7.03 -14.91 -12.51
N LEU A 67 6.10 -15.65 -13.13
CA LEU A 67 5.17 -15.11 -14.11
C LEU A 67 3.96 -14.55 -13.37
N THR A 68 3.68 -13.26 -13.57
CA THR A 68 2.41 -12.63 -13.20
C THR A 68 1.66 -12.33 -14.49
N ILE A 69 0.46 -12.89 -14.62
CA ILE A 69 -0.48 -12.60 -15.71
C ILE A 69 -1.56 -11.69 -15.12
N SER A 70 -1.69 -10.49 -15.67
CA SER A 70 -2.71 -9.53 -15.31
C SER A 70 -3.75 -9.47 -16.42
N VAL A 71 -5.02 -9.60 -16.07
CA VAL A 71 -6.16 -9.39 -16.98
C VAL A 71 -6.88 -8.15 -16.49
N ILE A 72 -7.02 -7.16 -17.37
CA ILE A 72 -7.64 -5.86 -17.07
C ILE A 72 -8.83 -5.70 -18.01
N ALA A 73 -10.00 -5.44 -17.43
CA ALA A 73 -11.24 -5.15 -18.13
C ALA A 73 -11.59 -3.68 -17.89
N LEU A 74 -11.54 -2.88 -18.95
CA LEU A 74 -11.83 -1.45 -18.93
C LEU A 74 -13.24 -1.18 -19.43
N ASN A 75 -13.94 -0.24 -18.81
CA ASN A 75 -15.33 0.12 -19.10
C ASN A 75 -16.27 -1.11 -19.07
N THR A 76 -16.14 -1.90 -18.01
CA THR A 76 -16.89 -3.15 -17.80
C THR A 76 -18.40 -2.89 -17.81
N LEU A 77 -18.87 -1.74 -17.32
CA LEU A 77 -20.29 -1.38 -17.38
C LEU A 77 -20.84 -1.34 -18.80
N THR A 78 -20.07 -0.86 -19.77
CA THR A 78 -20.50 -0.84 -21.18
C THR A 78 -20.60 -2.25 -21.73
N GLY A 79 -19.66 -3.13 -21.35
CA GLY A 79 -19.74 -4.55 -21.69
C GLY A 79 -20.97 -5.23 -21.08
N LEU A 80 -21.29 -4.92 -19.82
CA LEU A 80 -22.49 -5.44 -19.15
C LEU A 80 -23.79 -4.91 -19.75
N ASP A 81 -23.84 -3.63 -20.14
CA ASP A 81 -25.00 -3.04 -20.81
C ASP A 81 -25.28 -3.74 -22.14
N GLN A 82 -24.23 -3.97 -22.94
CA GLN A 82 -24.35 -4.73 -24.18
C GLN A 82 -24.73 -6.19 -23.94
N LEU A 83 -24.21 -6.82 -22.89
CA LEU A 83 -24.51 -8.21 -22.55
C LEU A 83 -25.97 -8.38 -22.08
N LEU A 84 -26.48 -7.46 -21.25
CA LEU A 84 -27.79 -7.58 -20.63
C LEU A 84 -28.92 -7.03 -21.51
N HIS A 85 -28.66 -5.96 -22.28
CA HIS A 85 -29.69 -5.30 -23.08
C HIS A 85 -29.50 -5.46 -24.60
N GLY A 86 -28.39 -6.05 -25.03
CA GLY A 86 -28.06 -6.24 -26.45
C GLY A 86 -27.63 -4.95 -27.15
N SER A 87 -27.10 -5.08 -28.37
CA SER A 87 -26.58 -3.93 -29.13
C SER A 87 -27.66 -2.93 -29.58
N ASN A 88 -28.91 -3.37 -29.67
CA ASN A 88 -30.02 -2.56 -30.19
C ASN A 88 -30.78 -1.79 -29.10
N ASN A 89 -30.53 -2.07 -27.82
CA ASN A 89 -31.22 -1.44 -26.69
C ASN A 89 -30.25 -1.06 -25.56
N LEU A 90 -29.12 -0.44 -25.92
CA LEU A 90 -28.12 0.01 -24.94
C LEU A 90 -28.67 1.16 -24.08
N HIS A 91 -28.52 1.04 -22.77
CA HIS A 91 -28.93 2.08 -21.81
C HIS A 91 -27.82 3.12 -21.57
N GLY A 92 -26.63 2.93 -22.15
CA GLY A 92 -25.51 3.85 -22.06
C GLY A 92 -24.70 3.71 -20.78
N TRP A 93 -24.67 2.53 -20.15
CA TRP A 93 -23.87 2.35 -18.94
C TRP A 93 -22.37 2.47 -19.25
N GLY A 94 -21.62 3.10 -18.35
CA GLY A 94 -20.20 3.34 -18.57
C GLY A 94 -19.89 4.47 -19.57
N GLN A 95 -20.91 5.11 -20.17
CA GLN A 95 -20.70 6.18 -21.14
C GLN A 95 -20.64 7.54 -20.44
N PRO A 96 -19.69 8.41 -20.81
CA PRO A 96 -19.65 9.77 -20.32
C PRO A 96 -20.85 10.58 -20.84
N SER A 97 -21.39 11.45 -19.99
CA SER A 97 -22.46 12.36 -20.34
C SER A 97 -21.89 13.76 -20.59
N PHE A 98 -21.98 14.24 -21.84
CA PHE A 98 -21.55 15.58 -22.24
C PHE A 98 -22.76 16.43 -22.66
N PRO A 99 -23.48 17.03 -21.70
CA PRO A 99 -24.56 17.93 -22.05
C PRO A 99 -24.02 19.22 -22.67
N ASP A 100 -24.76 19.77 -23.64
CA ASP A 100 -24.49 21.12 -24.14
C ASP A 100 -24.75 22.15 -23.04
N ARG A 101 -23.76 23.01 -22.82
CA ARG A 101 -23.71 24.00 -21.73
C ARG A 101 -24.17 25.38 -22.18
N THR A 102 -24.34 25.60 -23.47
CA THR A 102 -24.67 26.91 -24.04
C THR A 102 -26.18 27.06 -24.16
N LEU A 103 -26.79 27.96 -23.40
CA LEU A 103 -28.24 28.18 -23.44
C LEU A 103 -28.68 29.05 -24.62
N LEU A 104 -27.92 30.10 -24.91
CA LEU A 104 -28.24 31.09 -25.94
C LEU A 104 -27.05 31.27 -26.89
N TYR A 105 -27.35 31.32 -28.18
CA TYR A 105 -26.42 31.74 -29.23
C TYR A 105 -26.72 33.17 -29.66
N VAL A 106 -25.69 33.95 -29.98
CA VAL A 106 -25.85 35.26 -30.58
C VAL A 106 -26.12 35.06 -32.08
N ARG A 107 -27.28 35.51 -32.55
CA ARG A 107 -27.67 35.44 -33.96
C ARG A 107 -27.18 36.65 -34.75
N GLY A 108 -27.09 37.81 -34.11
CA GLY A 108 -26.67 39.05 -34.75
C GLY A 108 -26.68 40.24 -33.78
N PHE A 109 -26.32 41.40 -34.30
CA PHE A 109 -26.37 42.68 -33.59
C PHE A 109 -27.25 43.64 -34.38
N ASP A 110 -28.25 44.24 -33.74
CA ASP A 110 -29.08 45.29 -34.32
C ASP A 110 -28.45 46.66 -33.98
N PRO A 111 -27.88 47.38 -34.97
CA PRO A 111 -27.23 48.67 -34.74
C PRO A 111 -28.23 49.80 -34.46
N THR A 112 -29.52 49.61 -34.75
CA THR A 112 -30.56 50.63 -34.50
C THR A 112 -30.90 50.71 -33.01
N THR A 113 -30.97 49.54 -32.38
CA THR A 113 -31.26 49.40 -30.94
C THR A 113 -30.00 49.18 -30.10
N ASN A 114 -28.84 48.99 -30.75
CA ASN A 114 -27.57 48.59 -30.13
C ASN A 114 -27.71 47.33 -29.26
N THR A 115 -28.52 46.37 -29.71
CA THR A 115 -28.78 45.13 -28.96
C THR A 115 -28.34 43.88 -29.71
N TYR A 116 -27.91 42.87 -28.97
CA TYR A 116 -27.66 41.54 -29.51
C TYR A 116 -28.96 40.75 -29.60
N GLN A 117 -29.17 40.10 -30.75
CA GLN A 117 -30.27 39.17 -30.97
C GLN A 117 -29.82 37.77 -30.56
N TYR A 118 -30.65 37.08 -29.78
CA TYR A 118 -30.33 35.76 -29.25
C TYR A 118 -31.23 34.67 -29.84
N GLN A 119 -30.70 33.47 -29.96
CA GLN A 119 -31.45 32.26 -30.27
C GLN A 119 -31.23 31.23 -29.18
N VAL A 120 -32.33 30.60 -28.73
CA VAL A 120 -32.27 29.54 -27.73
C VAL A 120 -31.69 28.28 -28.34
N ASN A 121 -30.70 27.69 -27.67
CA ASN A 121 -30.23 26.36 -27.96
C ASN A 121 -31.20 25.33 -27.40
N GLU A 122 -32.03 24.76 -28.27
CA GLU A 122 -33.00 23.73 -27.89
C GLU A 122 -32.35 22.40 -27.46
N HIS A 123 -31.02 22.28 -27.55
CA HIS A 123 -30.24 21.14 -27.10
C HIS A 123 -29.54 21.35 -25.75
N PHE A 124 -29.75 22.51 -25.10
CA PHE A 124 -29.21 22.78 -23.78
C PHE A 124 -29.56 21.66 -22.79
N GLY A 125 -28.55 21.11 -22.12
CA GLY A 125 -28.73 20.07 -21.11
C GLY A 125 -29.22 18.72 -21.65
N ALA A 126 -29.24 18.52 -22.97
CA ALA A 126 -29.58 17.24 -23.57
C ALA A 126 -28.44 16.23 -23.35
N THR A 127 -28.77 15.05 -22.82
CA THR A 127 -27.79 14.01 -22.45
C THR A 127 -27.95 12.74 -23.28
N ASN A 128 -28.66 12.82 -24.41
CA ASN A 128 -29.03 11.65 -25.19
C ASN A 128 -27.78 11.03 -25.85
N GLY A 129 -27.37 9.86 -25.38
CA GLY A 129 -26.19 9.12 -25.86
C GLY A 129 -26.25 8.71 -27.34
N THR A 130 -27.42 8.74 -27.99
CA THR A 130 -27.55 8.52 -29.44
C THR A 130 -26.90 9.62 -30.29
N ARG A 131 -26.67 10.81 -29.72
CA ARG A 131 -26.01 11.94 -30.40
C ARG A 131 -24.54 12.13 -30.00
N ASN A 132 -24.05 11.38 -29.02
CA ASN A 132 -22.63 11.42 -28.66
C ASN A 132 -21.83 10.62 -29.69
N ALA A 133 -21.06 11.32 -30.51
CA ALA A 133 -20.16 10.71 -31.51
C ALA A 133 -19.04 9.87 -30.86
N PHE A 134 -18.75 10.11 -29.58
CA PHE A 134 -17.72 9.42 -28.81
C PHE A 134 -18.35 8.37 -27.90
N ARG A 135 -18.19 7.10 -28.27
CA ARG A 135 -18.50 5.95 -27.41
C ARG A 135 -17.21 5.38 -26.85
N VAL A 136 -17.20 5.11 -25.56
CA VAL A 136 -16.07 4.44 -24.91
C VAL A 136 -16.35 2.94 -24.94
N PRO A 137 -15.57 2.13 -25.68
CA PRO A 137 -15.82 0.70 -25.75
C PRO A 137 -15.32 -0.03 -24.50
N PHE A 138 -15.91 -1.20 -24.25
CA PHE A 138 -15.32 -2.19 -23.36
C PHE A 138 -14.00 -2.71 -23.96
N GLN A 139 -12.95 -2.82 -23.16
CA GLN A 139 -11.64 -3.32 -23.61
C GLN A 139 -11.10 -4.37 -22.64
N LEU A 140 -10.47 -5.41 -23.19
CA LEU A 140 -9.71 -6.41 -22.44
C LEU A 140 -8.23 -6.26 -22.76
N ALA A 141 -7.42 -6.02 -21.73
CA ALA A 141 -5.97 -6.00 -21.81
C ALA A 141 -5.39 -7.19 -21.01
N ILE A 142 -4.45 -7.90 -21.63
CA ILE A 142 -3.72 -9.00 -21.01
C ILE A 142 -2.25 -8.62 -20.94
N GLN A 143 -1.68 -8.65 -19.74
CA GLN A 143 -0.28 -8.30 -19.51
C GLN A 143 0.44 -9.48 -18.85
N GLY A 144 1.60 -9.86 -19.40
CA GLY A 144 2.53 -10.80 -18.78
C GLY A 144 3.73 -10.07 -18.21
N ARG A 145 4.08 -10.35 -16.95
CA ARG A 145 5.35 -9.91 -16.33
C ARG A 145 6.13 -11.13 -15.87
N LEU A 146 7.33 -11.31 -16.40
CA LEU A 146 8.24 -12.38 -16.01
C LEU A 146 9.41 -11.80 -15.21
N THR A 147 9.57 -12.23 -13.96
CA THR A 147 10.74 -11.86 -13.14
C THR A 147 11.91 -12.79 -13.44
N LEU A 148 13.00 -12.22 -13.96
CA LEU A 148 14.27 -12.91 -14.19
C LEU A 148 15.22 -12.69 -13.01
N GLY A 149 15.91 -13.73 -12.56
CA GLY A 149 16.84 -13.67 -11.42
C GLY A 149 16.36 -14.40 -10.17
N THR A 150 17.10 -14.28 -9.07
CA THR A 150 16.82 -14.99 -7.82
C THR A 150 15.76 -14.22 -7.02
N ASP A 151 14.72 -14.89 -6.50
CA ASP A 151 13.65 -14.22 -5.72
C ASP A 151 14.26 -13.52 -4.49
N PRO A 152 14.07 -12.21 -4.30
CA PRO A 152 14.62 -11.45 -3.16
C PRO A 152 14.36 -12.12 -1.80
N ALA A 153 13.17 -12.71 -1.60
CA ALA A 153 12.84 -13.39 -0.36
C ALA A 153 13.67 -14.67 -0.17
N ARG A 154 13.89 -15.43 -1.25
CA ARG A 154 14.80 -16.58 -1.24
C ARG A 154 16.26 -16.18 -1.09
N GLN A 155 16.70 -15.08 -1.70
CA GLN A 155 18.07 -14.57 -1.52
C GLN A 155 18.33 -14.24 -0.05
N GLN A 156 17.41 -13.50 0.58
CA GLN A 156 17.53 -13.14 1.98
C GLN A 156 17.52 -14.38 2.88
N PHE A 157 16.62 -15.34 2.64
CA PHE A 157 16.60 -16.61 3.37
C PHE A 157 17.91 -17.37 3.21
N ASN A 158 18.39 -17.52 1.98
CA ASN A 158 19.66 -18.18 1.67
C ASN A 158 20.84 -17.50 2.38
N ASN A 159 20.88 -16.18 2.48
CA ASN A 159 21.94 -15.48 3.22
C ASN A 159 21.91 -15.80 4.73
N VAL A 160 20.71 -15.93 5.32
CA VAL A 160 20.54 -16.30 6.74
C VAL A 160 21.01 -17.73 7.02
N ILE A 161 20.70 -18.69 6.14
CA ILE A 161 21.14 -20.08 6.31
C ILE A 161 22.55 -20.35 5.76
N GLY A 162 23.25 -19.32 5.30
CA GLY A 162 24.59 -19.47 4.74
C GLY A 162 24.60 -20.30 3.46
N ARG A 163 23.68 -20.03 2.54
CA ARG A 163 23.64 -20.53 1.15
C ARG A 163 24.03 -19.43 0.13
N GLY A 164 24.63 -18.34 0.60
CA GLY A 164 25.16 -17.27 -0.25
C GLY A 164 26.47 -17.66 -0.95
N ALA A 165 27.20 -16.68 -1.47
CA ALA A 165 28.45 -16.88 -2.22
C ALA A 165 29.57 -17.64 -1.46
N GLY A 166 29.46 -17.78 -0.13
CA GLY A 166 30.43 -18.46 0.73
C GLY A 166 30.22 -19.97 0.95
N GLY A 167 29.25 -20.60 0.26
CA GLY A 167 28.97 -22.04 0.37
C GLY A 167 28.10 -22.41 1.58
N ARG A 168 27.58 -23.65 1.57
CA ARG A 168 26.59 -24.16 2.54
C ARG A 168 27.21 -24.33 3.94
N LEU A 169 26.69 -23.63 4.95
CA LEU A 169 27.02 -23.92 6.34
C LEU A 169 26.44 -25.30 6.75
N ASN A 170 27.24 -26.14 7.40
CA ASN A 170 26.75 -27.34 8.08
C ASN A 170 26.00 -26.95 9.38
N PRO A 171 25.18 -27.85 9.96
CA PRO A 171 24.42 -27.56 11.18
C PRO A 171 25.29 -27.05 12.33
N GLU A 172 26.51 -27.57 12.46
CA GLU A 172 27.48 -27.19 13.49
C GLU A 172 27.98 -25.75 13.31
N ALA A 173 28.34 -25.36 12.08
CA ALA A 173 28.75 -23.99 11.77
C ALA A 173 27.58 -23.00 11.89
N LEU A 174 26.35 -23.44 11.57
CA LEU A 174 25.15 -22.64 11.77
C LEU A 174 24.88 -22.40 13.26
N LYS A 175 25.02 -23.44 14.10
CA LYS A 175 24.96 -23.31 15.56
C LYS A 175 26.02 -22.33 16.08
N ALA A 176 27.28 -22.53 15.71
CA ALA A 176 28.38 -21.65 16.14
C ALA A 176 28.18 -20.19 15.70
N ARG A 177 27.60 -19.97 14.52
CA ARG A 177 27.20 -18.64 14.05
C ARG A 177 26.11 -18.05 14.93
N MET A 178 25.04 -18.79 15.21
CA MET A 178 23.94 -18.30 16.06
C MET A 178 24.39 -17.99 17.49
N THR A 179 25.22 -18.84 18.09
CA THR A 179 25.77 -18.60 19.43
C THR A 179 26.54 -17.28 19.51
N ARG A 180 27.24 -16.87 18.45
CA ARG A 180 27.93 -15.56 18.40
C ARG A 180 26.97 -14.38 18.27
N LEU A 181 25.83 -14.58 17.61
CA LEU A 181 24.85 -13.52 17.33
C LEU A 181 23.93 -13.22 18.52
N VAL A 182 23.73 -14.17 19.44
CA VAL A 182 22.91 -13.98 20.64
C VAL A 182 23.77 -13.32 21.74
N PRO A 183 23.52 -12.06 22.12
CA PRO A 183 24.24 -11.41 23.20
C PRO A 183 23.87 -11.99 24.56
N ASN A 184 24.83 -12.04 25.47
CA ASN A 184 24.60 -12.39 26.86
C ASN A 184 24.75 -11.12 27.71
N ALA A 185 23.61 -10.48 28.01
CA ALA A 185 23.58 -9.20 28.69
C ALA A 185 24.30 -9.23 30.06
N PHE A 186 24.27 -10.35 30.78
CA PHE A 186 24.95 -10.48 32.07
C PHE A 186 26.47 -10.39 31.94
N LEU A 187 27.03 -11.13 30.98
CA LEU A 187 28.47 -11.13 30.72
C LEU A 187 28.92 -9.81 30.09
N ASP A 188 28.09 -9.23 29.22
CA ASP A 188 28.37 -7.92 28.62
C ASP A 188 28.41 -6.81 29.70
N ILE A 189 27.53 -6.85 30.72
CA ILE A 189 27.55 -5.91 31.86
C ILE A 189 28.84 -6.05 32.67
N ILE A 190 29.30 -7.28 32.93
CA ILE A 190 30.57 -7.53 33.62
C ILE A 190 31.73 -6.96 32.78
N ALA A 191 31.72 -7.18 31.47
CA ALA A 191 32.78 -6.73 30.57
C ALA A 191 32.91 -5.19 30.50
N VAL A 192 31.81 -4.46 30.70
CA VAL A 192 31.82 -2.98 30.72
C VAL A 192 31.94 -2.39 32.14
N ASN A 193 32.19 -3.20 33.17
CA ASN A 193 32.25 -2.74 34.56
C ASN A 193 33.19 -1.54 34.74
N ASP A 194 34.43 -1.66 34.27
CA ASP A 194 35.45 -0.64 34.45
C ASP A 194 35.22 0.57 33.51
N SER A 195 34.89 0.30 32.25
CA SER A 195 34.71 1.33 31.22
C SER A 195 33.48 2.19 31.47
N ALA A 196 32.38 1.60 31.97
CA ALA A 196 31.18 2.31 32.35
C ALA A 196 31.18 2.76 33.84
N LYS A 197 32.28 2.51 34.57
CA LYS A 197 32.42 2.84 36.00
C LYS A 197 31.22 2.39 36.83
N LEU A 198 30.84 1.11 36.67
CA LEU A 198 29.70 0.50 37.34
C LEU A 198 30.02 0.16 38.80
N GLU A 199 31.30 -0.03 39.14
CA GLU A 199 31.74 -0.35 40.50
C GLU A 199 30.99 -1.57 41.06
N LEU A 200 30.88 -2.63 40.25
CA LEU A 200 30.18 -3.85 40.63
C LEU A 200 30.85 -4.50 41.85
N THR A 201 30.05 -4.88 42.85
CA THR A 201 30.56 -5.61 44.01
C THR A 201 30.87 -7.08 43.66
N PRO A 202 31.74 -7.77 44.43
CA PRO A 202 32.01 -9.19 44.21
C PRO A 202 30.74 -10.07 44.19
N ASP A 203 29.78 -9.73 45.05
CA ASP A 203 28.48 -10.42 45.10
C ASP A 203 27.66 -10.18 43.83
N GLN A 204 27.66 -8.95 43.30
CA GLN A 204 26.97 -8.62 42.05
C GLN A 204 27.61 -9.36 40.87
N ILE A 205 28.94 -9.41 40.79
CA ILE A 205 29.66 -10.16 39.75
C ILE A 205 29.28 -11.63 39.81
N THR A 206 29.30 -12.24 40.99
CA THR A 206 28.95 -13.66 41.18
C THR A 206 27.50 -13.95 40.74
N ARG A 207 26.56 -13.07 41.10
CA ARG A 207 25.14 -13.18 40.68
C ARG A 207 24.97 -13.03 39.17
N LEU A 208 25.67 -12.08 38.55
CA LEU A 208 25.64 -11.87 37.10
C LEU A 208 26.26 -13.07 36.36
N GLN A 209 27.37 -13.63 36.84
CA GLN A 209 27.98 -14.82 36.26
C GLN A 209 27.03 -16.02 36.31
N THR A 210 26.45 -16.29 37.47
CA THR A 210 25.49 -17.40 37.67
C THR A 210 24.27 -17.25 36.75
N ALA A 211 23.72 -16.04 36.63
CA ALA A 211 22.61 -15.75 35.74
C ALA A 211 23.00 -15.86 34.25
N GLY A 212 24.22 -15.43 33.91
CA GLY A 212 24.81 -15.55 32.58
C GLY A 212 24.97 -17.00 32.11
N ASP A 213 25.42 -17.88 33.01
CA ASP A 213 25.57 -19.32 32.74
C ASP A 213 24.21 -20.00 32.56
N ALA A 214 23.24 -19.68 33.43
CA ALA A 214 21.87 -20.18 33.31
C ALA A 214 21.19 -19.70 32.01
N PHE A 215 21.43 -18.45 31.59
CA PHE A 215 20.96 -17.92 30.32
C PHE A 215 21.59 -18.66 29.14
N LYS A 216 22.90 -18.89 29.17
CA LYS A 216 23.62 -19.59 28.11
C LYS A 216 23.04 -20.99 27.85
N LEU A 217 22.76 -21.76 28.91
CA LEU A 217 22.14 -23.10 28.77
C LEU A 217 20.78 -23.05 28.07
N LYS A 218 19.93 -22.09 28.43
CA LYS A 218 18.61 -21.90 27.80
C LYS A 218 18.74 -21.44 26.34
N SER A 219 19.66 -20.52 26.09
CA SER A 219 19.96 -20.01 24.75
C SER A 219 20.49 -21.10 23.84
N ASP A 220 21.44 -21.92 24.29
CA ASP A 220 22.04 -22.99 23.51
C ASP A 220 20.98 -24.04 23.12
N SER A 221 20.07 -24.40 24.03
CA SER A 221 18.94 -25.30 23.71
C SER A 221 18.01 -24.71 22.63
N LEU A 222 17.74 -23.41 22.68
CA LEU A 222 16.92 -22.75 21.68
C LEU A 222 17.63 -22.64 20.32
N ILE A 223 18.93 -22.34 20.34
CA ILE A 223 19.79 -22.33 19.16
C ILE A 223 19.79 -23.70 18.49
N ASP A 224 19.88 -24.79 19.27
CA ASP A 224 19.84 -26.15 18.75
C ASP A 224 18.53 -26.46 18.03
N LYS A 225 17.38 -26.07 18.60
CA LYS A 225 16.08 -26.20 17.94
C LYS A 225 16.05 -25.46 16.60
N VAL A 226 16.53 -24.21 16.57
CA VAL A 226 16.55 -23.38 15.35
C VAL A 226 17.52 -23.95 14.31
N ALA A 227 18.71 -24.37 14.73
CA ALA A 227 19.72 -24.97 13.86
C ALA A 227 19.22 -26.27 13.21
N ASN A 228 18.47 -27.10 13.96
CA ASN A 228 17.86 -28.31 13.41
C ASN A 228 16.77 -28.00 12.36
N ILE A 229 15.86 -27.06 12.65
CA ILE A 229 14.82 -26.63 11.70
C ILE A 229 15.44 -26.09 10.41
N LEU A 230 16.50 -25.29 10.52
CA LEU A 230 17.21 -24.73 9.38
C LEU A 230 18.08 -25.77 8.67
N GLY A 231 18.71 -26.70 9.40
CA GLY A 231 19.46 -27.83 8.88
C GLY A 231 18.62 -28.70 7.95
N ASP A 232 17.40 -29.03 8.36
CA ASP A 232 16.43 -29.78 7.53
C ASP A 232 16.05 -29.03 6.26
N SER A 233 15.95 -27.70 6.32
CA SER A 233 15.68 -26.85 5.17
C SER A 233 16.82 -26.85 4.15
N THR A 234 18.03 -27.25 4.57
CA THR A 234 19.17 -27.38 3.67
C THR A 234 19.02 -28.56 2.69
N GLN A 235 18.22 -29.57 3.00
CA GLN A 235 18.09 -30.77 2.16
C GLN A 235 16.91 -30.71 1.16
N LYS A 236 15.76 -30.16 1.57
CA LYS A 236 14.50 -30.31 0.81
C LYS A 236 14.06 -29.09 -0.02
N ASN A 237 14.89 -28.04 -0.11
CA ASN A 237 14.57 -26.75 -0.75
C ASN A 237 13.13 -26.22 -0.47
N PRO A 238 12.70 -26.16 0.80
CA PRO A 238 11.33 -25.78 1.14
C PRO A 238 11.08 -24.28 0.88
N ASP A 239 9.79 -23.94 0.73
CA ASP A 239 9.34 -22.55 0.59
C ASP A 239 9.75 -21.72 1.84
N PRO A 240 10.45 -20.57 1.70
CA PRO A 240 10.89 -19.75 2.83
C PRO A 240 9.78 -19.41 3.83
N MET A 241 8.55 -19.21 3.37
CA MET A 241 7.41 -18.90 4.24
C MET A 241 7.07 -20.06 5.18
N THR A 242 7.19 -21.30 4.71
CA THR A 242 6.95 -22.49 5.54
C THR A 242 8.00 -22.65 6.62
N ILE A 243 9.25 -22.32 6.32
CA ILE A 243 10.34 -22.34 7.32
C ILE A 243 10.17 -21.21 8.33
N PHE A 244 9.82 -20.01 7.87
CA PHE A 244 9.57 -18.88 8.76
C PHE A 244 8.43 -19.19 9.74
N ALA A 245 7.34 -19.82 9.28
CA ALA A 245 6.25 -20.27 10.14
C ALA A 245 6.71 -21.26 11.21
N LYS A 246 7.61 -22.21 10.86
CA LYS A 246 8.19 -23.16 11.83
C LYS A 246 9.13 -22.50 12.84
N LEU A 247 9.83 -21.44 12.45
CA LEU A 247 10.77 -20.72 13.33
C LEU A 247 10.10 -19.72 14.26
N GLN A 248 8.89 -19.25 13.93
CA GLN A 248 8.20 -18.19 14.67
C GLN A 248 8.02 -18.49 16.17
N PRO A 249 7.69 -19.73 16.61
CA PRO A 249 7.64 -20.07 18.03
C PRO A 249 9.00 -19.89 18.73
N SER A 250 10.08 -20.43 18.15
CA SER A 250 11.43 -20.33 18.71
C SER A 250 11.93 -18.88 18.77
N MET A 251 11.63 -18.07 17.75
CA MET A 251 11.96 -16.63 17.77
C MET A 251 11.22 -15.87 18.88
N THR A 252 9.96 -16.25 19.14
CA THR A 252 9.15 -15.66 20.21
C THR A 252 9.71 -16.05 21.59
N GLU A 253 10.07 -17.32 21.77
CA GLU A 253 10.73 -17.82 22.97
C GLU A 253 12.07 -17.11 23.22
N GLY A 254 12.89 -16.93 22.18
CA GLY A 254 14.17 -16.22 22.27
C GLY A 254 14.03 -14.75 22.65
N ARG A 255 13.04 -14.03 22.08
CA ARG A 255 12.74 -12.64 22.49
C ARG A 255 12.32 -12.57 23.95
N LYS A 256 11.44 -13.48 24.39
CA LYS A 256 11.03 -13.55 25.80
C LYS A 256 12.22 -13.78 26.71
N LEU A 257 13.10 -14.73 26.35
CA LEU A 257 14.30 -15.05 27.11
C LEU A 257 15.26 -13.84 27.21
N ALA A 258 15.47 -13.12 26.11
CA ALA A 258 16.32 -11.92 26.08
C ALA A 258 15.74 -10.76 26.93
N THR A 259 14.44 -10.50 26.83
CA THR A 259 13.77 -9.48 27.66
C THR A 259 13.82 -9.84 29.15
N GLN A 260 13.64 -11.13 29.47
CA GLN A 260 13.78 -11.61 30.85
C GLN A 260 15.21 -11.43 31.35
N ALA A 261 16.23 -11.77 30.55
CA ALA A 261 17.63 -11.57 30.93
C ALA A 261 17.97 -10.11 31.27
N ILE A 262 17.46 -9.16 30.48
CA ILE A 262 17.62 -7.72 30.75
C ILE A 262 16.95 -7.32 32.06
N THR A 263 15.75 -7.84 32.31
CA THR A 263 14.99 -7.58 33.55
C THR A 263 15.72 -8.13 34.77
N ASP A 264 16.22 -9.36 34.69
CA ASP A 264 16.95 -10.03 35.75
C ASP A 264 18.29 -9.33 36.03
N ALA A 265 18.99 -8.89 34.98
CA ALA A 265 20.22 -8.11 35.11
C ALA A 265 19.97 -6.77 35.81
N LYS A 266 18.89 -6.05 35.43
CA LYS A 266 18.49 -4.80 36.08
C LYS A 266 18.19 -5.00 37.57
N ALA A 267 17.63 -6.15 37.97
CA ALA A 267 17.33 -6.45 39.36
C ALA A 267 18.57 -6.76 40.22
N ILE A 268 19.71 -7.09 39.60
CA ILE A 268 20.99 -7.30 40.30
C ILE A 268 21.72 -5.97 40.53
N LEU A 269 21.53 -5.00 39.63
CA LEU A 269 22.16 -3.68 39.69
C LEU A 269 21.34 -2.68 40.51
N THR A 270 22.02 -1.69 41.08
CA THR A 270 21.33 -0.51 41.64
C THR A 270 20.79 0.38 40.50
N PRO A 271 19.79 1.25 40.77
CA PRO A 271 19.29 2.19 39.76
C PRO A 271 20.39 3.09 39.17
N ALA A 272 21.35 3.52 39.99
CA ALA A 272 22.48 4.34 39.55
C ALA A 272 23.44 3.56 38.63
N GLN A 273 23.69 2.28 38.92
CA GLN A 273 24.48 1.40 38.06
C GLN A 273 23.77 1.13 36.73
N TRP A 274 22.47 0.80 36.78
CA TRP A 274 21.68 0.55 35.57
C TRP A 274 21.63 1.75 34.62
N ALA A 275 21.60 2.97 35.16
CA ALA A 275 21.65 4.19 34.37
C ALA A 275 22.93 4.28 33.51
N LYS A 276 24.07 3.83 34.04
CA LYS A 276 25.38 3.84 33.38
C LYS A 276 25.58 2.73 32.34
N VAL A 277 24.75 1.69 32.34
CA VAL A 277 24.86 0.58 31.36
C VAL A 277 24.60 1.12 29.93
N PRO A 278 25.43 0.78 28.92
CA PRO A 278 25.20 1.17 27.54
C PRO A 278 23.85 0.72 26.96
N ASP A 279 23.22 1.55 26.13
CA ASP A 279 21.92 1.24 25.52
C ASP A 279 21.96 0.04 24.57
N SER A 280 23.14 -0.28 24.01
CA SER A 280 23.38 -1.48 23.22
C SER A 280 23.17 -2.78 24.00
N ILE A 281 23.34 -2.75 25.33
CA ILE A 281 23.12 -3.90 26.22
C ILE A 281 21.69 -3.89 26.77
N LYS A 282 21.12 -2.70 26.99
CA LYS A 282 19.72 -2.53 27.46
C LYS A 282 18.69 -2.92 26.41
N THR A 283 19.05 -2.90 25.13
CA THR A 283 18.13 -3.17 24.03
C THR A 283 18.31 -4.61 23.53
N PRO A 284 17.29 -5.48 23.64
CA PRO A 284 17.39 -6.84 23.14
C PRO A 284 17.45 -6.82 21.61
N GLY A 285 18.56 -7.32 21.05
CA GLY A 285 18.77 -7.41 19.60
C GLY A 285 19.83 -8.45 19.25
N LEU A 286 19.73 -9.04 18.06
CA LEU A 286 20.82 -9.87 17.52
C LEU A 286 22.00 -8.96 17.13
N ARG A 287 23.22 -9.41 17.40
CA ARG A 287 24.41 -8.73 16.88
C ARG A 287 24.38 -8.79 15.34
N ARG A 288 24.70 -7.68 14.66
CA ARG A 288 24.86 -7.71 13.19
C ARG A 288 26.19 -8.36 12.85
N GLU A 289 26.16 -9.37 11.99
CA GLU A 289 27.37 -9.98 11.46
C GLU A 289 27.96 -9.05 10.40
N GLY A 290 29.10 -8.41 10.71
CA GLY A 290 29.78 -7.47 9.84
C GLY A 290 29.40 -6.00 10.09
N GLY A 291 30.03 -5.39 11.09
CA GLY A 291 29.92 -3.95 11.31
C GLY A 291 30.49 -3.54 12.65
N GLY A 292 31.76 -3.12 12.65
CA GLY A 292 32.25 -2.15 13.62
C GLY A 292 31.39 -0.89 13.61
N GLU A 293 31.55 -0.08 14.66
CA GLU A 293 30.84 1.17 14.92
C GLU A 293 30.40 1.92 13.65
N GLY A 294 29.08 1.99 13.47
CA GLY A 294 28.41 2.71 12.39
C GLY A 294 27.00 3.05 12.81
N ARG A 295 26.89 4.02 13.73
CA ARG A 295 25.65 4.62 14.20
C ARG A 295 24.96 5.27 13.00
N PHE A 296 23.95 4.62 12.42
CA PHE A 296 23.03 5.28 11.49
C PHE A 296 22.08 6.15 12.32
N ASP A 297 22.45 7.42 12.43
CA ASP A 297 21.59 8.48 12.91
C ASP A 297 20.36 8.54 11.98
N ARG A 298 19.20 8.22 12.54
CA ARG A 298 17.92 8.29 11.82
C ARG A 298 17.40 9.72 11.97
N GLY A 299 18.09 10.67 11.35
CA GLY A 299 17.58 12.02 11.12
C GLY A 299 16.43 11.94 10.11
N GLY A 300 15.19 12.07 10.58
CA GLY A 300 14.05 12.30 9.70
C GLY A 300 14.17 13.68 9.05
N PRO A 301 13.85 13.83 7.75
CA PRO A 301 13.76 15.15 7.15
C PRO A 301 12.50 15.84 7.69
N GLY A 302 12.72 16.94 8.41
CA GLY A 302 11.71 17.95 8.67
C GLY A 302 11.61 18.92 7.48
N ASN A 303 10.37 19.33 7.22
CA ASN A 303 9.82 20.17 6.14
C ASN A 303 9.51 19.47 4.83
#